data_AF-T1J718-F1
#
_entry.id   AF-T1J718-F1
#
_cell.length_a   1.000
_cell.length_b   1.000
_cell.length_c   1.000
_cell.angle_alpha   90.00
_cell.angle_beta   90.00
_cell.angle_gamma   90.00
#
_symmetry.space_group_name_H-M   'P 1'
#
loop_
_entity.id
_entity.type
_entity.pdbx_description
1 polymer ?
#
loop_
_entity_poly.entity_id
_entity_poly.type
_entity_poly.pdbx_seq_one_letter_code
_entity_poly.pdbx_strand_id
1 'polypeptide(L)'
;MAAWLTNVLHHLLPHHCIDEFFVKFNYYHVQCLKITLSKILGIGIILGSILVKVPQIIKLVRAKSGEGISIYGLIFELLAIVATMAYSLAYEFPFSAWGEGFFLLIQTTIIALLVLYYEFSLLPLILFASIYSSVLFYLLGGLAPIEVLSMMQATNVPIIVIAKFFF
;
A
#
# COMPACT_ATOMS: atom_id res chain seq x y z
N MET A 1 21.91 -28.31 4.53
CA MET A 1 21.19 -27.02 4.41
C MET A 1 19.90 -27.30 3.67
N ALA A 2 18.74 -26.98 4.23
CA ALA A 2 17.45 -27.29 3.59
C ALA A 2 17.34 -26.55 2.25
N ALA A 3 17.06 -27.26 1.15
CA ALA A 3 16.97 -26.69 -0.20
C ALA A 3 15.97 -25.52 -0.31
N TRP A 4 14.98 -25.48 0.58
CA TRP A 4 14.04 -24.37 0.70
C TRP A 4 14.72 -23.07 1.19
N LEU A 5 15.67 -23.17 2.12
CA LEU A 5 16.36 -22.02 2.69
C LEU A 5 17.19 -21.30 1.63
N THR A 6 17.88 -22.04 0.76
CA THR A 6 18.67 -21.49 -0.35
C THR A 6 17.81 -20.78 -1.39
N ASN A 7 16.61 -21.32 -1.70
CA ASN A 7 15.70 -20.67 -2.64
C ASN A 7 15.13 -19.35 -2.11
N VAL A 8 14.76 -19.32 -0.82
CA VAL A 8 14.31 -18.07 -0.18
C VAL A 8 15.45 -17.05 -0.12
N LEU A 9 16.68 -17.50 0.20
CA LEU A 9 17.85 -16.64 0.30
C LEU A 9 18.22 -16.03 -1.06
N HIS A 10 18.12 -16.78 -2.16
CA HIS A 10 18.38 -16.27 -3.51
C HIS A 10 17.35 -15.25 -3.99
N HIS A 11 16.10 -15.33 -3.53
CA HIS A 11 15.10 -14.29 -3.80
C HIS A 11 15.34 -13.03 -2.96
N LEU A 12 15.83 -13.23 -1.73
CA LEU A 12 16.09 -12.15 -0.79
C LEU A 12 17.44 -11.45 -1.05
N LEU A 13 18.46 -12.13 -1.56
CA LEU A 13 19.80 -11.56 -1.69
C LEU A 13 20.43 -11.95 -3.03
N PRO A 14 21.12 -11.01 -3.70
CA PRO A 14 21.88 -11.35 -4.90
C PRO A 14 23.01 -12.32 -4.56
N HIS A 15 23.35 -13.20 -5.51
CA HIS A 15 24.35 -14.28 -5.34
C HIS A 15 25.65 -13.81 -4.69
N HIS A 16 26.21 -12.68 -5.15
CA HIS A 16 27.45 -12.13 -4.62
C HIS A 16 27.39 -11.80 -3.12
N CYS A 17 26.22 -11.38 -2.60
CA CYS A 17 26.07 -11.10 -1.17
C CYS A 17 25.93 -12.35 -0.32
N ILE A 18 25.37 -13.42 -0.88
CA ILE A 18 25.32 -14.72 -0.21
C ILE A 18 26.75 -15.26 -0.08
N ASP A 19 27.54 -15.17 -1.14
CA ASP A 19 28.94 -15.61 -1.11
C ASP A 19 29.77 -14.76 -0.13
N GLU A 20 29.58 -13.44 -0.13
CA GLU A 20 30.31 -12.55 0.77
C GLU A 20 30.02 -12.85 2.25
N PHE A 21 28.76 -13.15 2.61
CA PHE A 21 28.37 -13.44 3.99
C PHE A 21 28.65 -14.88 4.44
N PHE A 22 28.36 -15.87 3.59
CA PHE A 22 28.36 -17.28 4.00
C PHE A 22 29.57 -18.07 3.51
N VAL A 23 30.25 -17.61 2.46
CA VAL A 23 31.47 -18.27 1.94
C VAL A 23 32.72 -17.54 2.44
N LYS A 24 32.74 -16.21 2.34
CA LYS A 24 33.88 -15.38 2.77
C LYS A 24 33.82 -14.89 4.21
N PHE A 25 32.70 -15.12 4.91
CA PHE A 25 32.46 -14.67 6.30
C PHE A 25 32.64 -13.15 6.48
N ASN A 26 32.42 -12.35 5.43
CA ASN A 26 32.57 -10.90 5.44
C ASN A 26 31.24 -10.19 5.70
N TYR A 27 30.80 -10.24 6.97
CA TYR A 27 29.53 -9.67 7.42
C TYR A 27 29.44 -8.13 7.34
N TYR A 28 30.58 -7.45 7.30
CA TYR A 28 30.67 -5.99 7.29
C TYR A 28 30.76 -5.38 5.89
N HIS A 29 30.51 -6.18 4.85
CA HIS A 29 30.47 -5.66 3.49
C HIS A 29 29.31 -4.67 3.32
N VAL A 30 29.63 -3.38 3.39
CA VAL A 30 28.67 -2.26 3.51
C VAL A 30 27.59 -2.32 2.43
N GLN A 31 27.94 -2.64 1.19
CA GLN A 31 27.00 -2.68 0.07
C GLN A 31 25.98 -3.83 0.22
N CYS A 32 26.42 -5.00 0.66
CA CYS A 32 25.53 -6.15 0.86
C CYS A 32 24.66 -5.98 2.10
N LEU A 33 25.19 -5.37 3.16
CA LEU A 33 24.44 -5.07 4.37
C LEU A 33 23.31 -4.06 4.07
N LYS A 34 23.58 -3.01 3.29
CA LYS A 34 22.55 -2.06 2.84
C LYS A 34 21.43 -2.75 2.05
N ILE A 35 21.76 -3.60 1.07
CA ILE A 35 20.77 -4.34 0.27
C ILE A 35 19.91 -5.24 1.16
N THR A 36 20.56 -5.97 2.07
CA THR A 36 19.89 -6.87 3.02
C THR A 36 18.92 -6.13 3.90
N LEU A 37 19.37 -5.03 4.52
CA LEU A 37 18.54 -4.21 5.39
C LEU A 37 17.35 -3.61 4.63
N SER A 38 17.56 -3.04 3.43
CA SER A 38 16.48 -2.46 2.64
C SER A 38 15.40 -3.49 2.27
N LYS A 39 15.79 -4.73 1.96
CA LYS A 39 14.83 -5.79 1.64
C LYS A 39 14.08 -6.32 2.85
N ILE A 40 14.78 -6.53 3.98
CA ILE A 40 14.14 -6.92 5.24
C ILE A 40 13.14 -5.84 5.67
N LEU A 41 13.55 -4.56 5.59
CA LEU A 41 12.68 -3.44 5.92
C LEU A 41 11.46 -3.40 5.00
N GLY A 42 11.64 -3.51 3.68
CA GLY A 42 10.53 -3.52 2.72
C GLY A 42 9.52 -4.65 2.98
N ILE A 43 10.00 -5.87 3.26
CA ILE A 43 9.13 -7.00 3.63
C ILE A 43 8.43 -6.73 4.97
N GLY A 44 9.15 -6.20 5.96
CA GLY A 44 8.58 -5.84 7.25
C GLY A 44 7.48 -4.79 7.14
N ILE A 45 7.65 -3.80 6.26
CA ILE A 45 6.65 -2.76 5.97
C ILE A 45 5.39 -3.39 5.36
N ILE A 46 5.53 -4.25 4.35
CA ILE A 46 4.38 -4.92 3.71
C ILE A 46 3.64 -5.82 4.72
N LEU A 47 4.37 -6.59 5.53
CA LEU A 47 3.75 -7.42 6.57
C LEU A 47 3.07 -6.57 7.65
N GLY A 48 3.69 -5.45 8.03
CA GLY A 48 3.11 -4.50 8.97
C GLY A 48 1.83 -3.87 8.43
N SER A 49 1.80 -3.51 7.14
CA SER A 49 0.67 -2.80 6.52
C SER A 49 -0.63 -3.61 6.54
N ILE A 50 -0.54 -4.95 6.58
CA ILE A 50 -1.70 -5.86 6.74
C ILE A 50 -2.51 -5.56 8.00
N LEU A 51 -1.86 -5.08 9.07
CA LEU A 51 -2.49 -4.88 10.37
C LEU A 51 -2.70 -3.41 10.75
N VAL A 52 -2.14 -2.46 10.00
CA VAL A 52 -2.11 -1.02 10.39
C VAL A 52 -3.50 -0.46 10.68
N LYS A 53 -4.51 -0.76 9.85
CA LYS A 53 -5.86 -0.18 9.97
C LYS A 53 -6.85 -1.15 10.63
N VAL A 54 -6.46 -2.42 10.86
CA VAL A 54 -7.31 -3.43 11.51
C VAL A 54 -7.84 -2.98 12.89
N PRO A 55 -7.03 -2.39 13.80
CA PRO A 55 -7.55 -1.87 15.07
C PRO A 55 -8.62 -0.79 14.89
N GLN A 56 -8.48 0.06 13.86
CA GLN A 56 -9.46 1.10 13.54
C GLN A 56 -10.77 0.49 13.04
N ILE A 57 -10.71 -0.52 12.16
CA ILE A 57 -11.90 -1.27 11.70
C ILE A 57 -12.63 -1.91 12.89
N ILE A 58 -11.90 -2.56 13.80
CA ILE A 58 -12.49 -3.19 15.00
C ILE A 58 -13.18 -2.14 15.88
N LYS A 59 -12.56 -0.98 16.11
CA LYS A 59 -13.17 0.12 16.88
C LYS A 59 -14.47 0.59 16.26
N LEU A 60 -14.47 0.81 14.95
CA LEU A 60 -15.63 1.29 14.21
C LEU A 60 -16.81 0.32 14.27
N VAL A 61 -16.55 -0.98 14.03
CA VAL A 61 -17.58 -2.03 14.10
C VAL A 61 -18.13 -2.18 15.52
N ARG A 62 -17.28 -2.06 16.56
CA ARG A 62 -17.72 -2.13 17.96
C ARG A 62 -18.56 -0.92 18.37
N ALA A 63 -18.17 0.27 17.93
CA ALA A 63 -18.90 1.50 18.19
C ALA A 63 -20.21 1.58 17.37
N LYS A 64 -20.27 0.90 16.22
CA LYS A 64 -21.35 1.03 15.22
C LYS A 64 -21.58 2.49 14.79
N SER A 65 -20.50 3.27 14.77
CA SER A 65 -20.50 4.68 14.41
C SER A 65 -19.15 5.01 13.76
N GLY A 66 -19.20 5.87 12.75
CA GLY A 66 -18.06 6.52 12.11
C GLY A 66 -17.84 7.96 12.57
N GLU A 67 -18.50 8.39 13.64
CA GLU A 67 -18.37 9.73 14.21
C GLU A 67 -16.90 10.02 14.55
N GLY A 68 -16.44 11.22 14.16
CA GLY A 68 -15.04 11.63 14.30
C GLY A 68 -14.10 11.13 13.20
N ILE A 69 -14.59 10.42 12.19
CA ILE A 69 -13.79 10.04 11.01
C ILE A 69 -14.23 10.87 9.81
N SER A 70 -13.28 11.61 9.22
CA SER A 70 -13.53 12.42 8.03
C SER A 70 -13.57 11.58 6.76
N ILE A 71 -14.72 11.59 6.09
CA ILE A 71 -14.89 10.92 4.79
C ILE A 71 -14.00 11.54 3.71
N TYR A 72 -13.78 12.86 3.75
CA TYR A 72 -12.90 13.55 2.79
C TYR A 72 -11.44 13.12 2.97
N GLY A 73 -10.98 12.99 4.22
CA GLY A 73 -9.65 12.45 4.53
C GLY A 73 -9.46 11.05 3.97
N LEU A 74 -10.46 10.18 4.11
CA LEU A 74 -10.46 8.82 3.54
C LEU A 74 -10.42 8.83 2.00
N ILE A 75 -11.18 9.72 1.35
CA ILE A 75 -11.17 9.84 -0.12
C ILE A 75 -9.79 10.26 -0.62
N PHE A 76 -9.15 11.25 0.02
CA PHE A 76 -7.80 11.67 -0.35
C PHE A 76 -6.76 10.56 -0.09
N GLU A 77 -6.89 9.82 1.00
CA GLU A 77 -6.03 8.66 1.29
C GLU A 77 -6.19 7.56 0.22
N LEU A 78 -7.43 7.23 -0.17
CA LEU A 78 -7.69 6.27 -1.25
C LEU A 78 -7.16 6.76 -2.60
N LEU A 79 -7.35 8.03 -2.95
CA LEU A 79 -6.83 8.62 -4.17
C LEU A 79 -5.30 8.50 -4.23
N ALA A 80 -4.63 8.79 -3.12
CA ALA A 80 -3.19 8.72 -2.99
C ALA A 80 -2.64 7.30 -3.19
N ILE A 81 -3.27 6.32 -2.54
CA ILE A 81 -2.86 4.92 -2.63
C ILE A 81 -3.07 4.41 -4.07
N VAL A 82 -4.23 4.67 -4.67
CA VAL A 82 -4.55 4.23 -6.04
C VAL A 82 -3.60 4.86 -7.06
N ALA A 83 -3.30 6.15 -6.93
CA ALA A 83 -2.36 6.84 -7.81
C ALA A 83 -0.98 6.15 -7.81
N THR A 84 -0.43 5.87 -6.62
CA THR A 84 0.86 5.17 -6.50
C THR A 84 0.82 3.74 -7.01
N MET A 85 -0.26 3.00 -6.75
CA MET A 85 -0.38 1.64 -7.26
C MET A 85 -0.51 1.61 -8.78
N ALA A 86 -1.38 2.44 -9.36
CA ALA A 86 -1.59 2.53 -10.81
C ALA A 86 -0.29 2.94 -11.53
N TYR A 87 0.41 3.96 -11.01
CA TYR A 87 1.71 4.37 -11.53
C TYR A 87 2.73 3.22 -11.47
N SER A 88 2.85 2.55 -10.32
CA SER A 88 3.80 1.46 -10.14
C SER A 88 3.51 0.26 -11.03
N LEU A 89 2.23 -0.07 -11.25
CA LEU A 89 1.81 -1.13 -12.18
C LEU A 89 2.11 -0.75 -13.63
N ALA A 90 1.84 0.49 -14.03
CA ALA A 90 2.08 0.98 -15.40
C ALA A 90 3.59 1.00 -15.76
N TYR A 91 4.46 1.25 -14.78
CA TYR A 91 5.91 1.20 -14.96
C TYR A 91 6.54 -0.16 -14.59
N GLU A 92 5.71 -1.19 -14.39
CA GLU A 92 6.14 -2.57 -14.09
C GLU A 92 7.08 -2.68 -12.87
N PHE A 93 6.88 -1.82 -11.88
CA PHE A 93 7.65 -1.87 -10.65
C PHE A 93 7.34 -3.14 -9.83
N PRO A 94 8.36 -3.70 -9.15
CA PRO A 94 8.18 -4.91 -8.38
C PRO A 94 7.16 -4.70 -7.26
N PHE A 95 6.45 -5.77 -6.87
CA PHE A 95 5.47 -5.75 -5.78
C PHE A 95 6.02 -5.14 -4.48
N SER A 96 7.32 -5.25 -4.22
CA SER A 96 7.95 -4.62 -3.06
C SER A 96 7.81 -3.09 -3.01
N ALA A 97 7.55 -2.43 -4.14
CA ALA A 97 7.41 -0.98 -4.24
C ALA A 97 5.98 -0.48 -3.95
N TRP A 98 4.96 -1.28 -4.27
CA TRP A 98 3.55 -0.86 -4.17
C TRP A 98 2.68 -1.80 -3.32
N GLY A 99 3.23 -2.93 -2.86
CA GLY A 99 2.50 -3.97 -2.16
C GLY A 99 1.95 -3.54 -0.81
N GLU A 100 2.60 -2.60 -0.12
CA GLU A 100 2.01 -1.99 1.08
C GLU A 100 0.70 -1.27 0.76
N GLY A 101 0.65 -0.61 -0.39
CA GLY A 101 -0.49 0.15 -0.89
C GLY A 101 -1.67 -0.77 -1.15
N PHE A 102 -1.45 -1.98 -1.67
CA PHE A 102 -2.52 -2.96 -1.89
C PHE A 102 -3.27 -3.31 -0.60
N PHE A 103 -2.55 -3.60 0.48
CA PHE A 103 -3.20 -3.93 1.76
C PHE A 103 -3.86 -2.73 2.42
N LEU A 104 -3.26 -1.55 2.31
CA LEU A 104 -3.84 -0.31 2.81
C LEU A 104 -5.09 0.09 2.00
N LEU A 105 -5.09 -0.11 0.68
CA LEU A 105 -6.22 0.14 -0.19
C LEU A 105 -7.45 -0.61 0.31
N ILE A 106 -7.33 -1.93 0.49
CA ILE A 106 -8.42 -2.80 0.94
C ILE A 106 -8.95 -2.32 2.30
N GLN A 107 -8.06 -2.11 3.27
CA GLN A 107 -8.47 -1.73 4.63
C GLN A 107 -9.10 -0.34 4.67
N THR A 108 -8.55 0.64 3.94
CA THR A 108 -9.09 2.00 3.89
C THR A 108 -10.41 2.04 3.14
N THR A 109 -10.61 1.22 2.10
CA THR A 109 -11.92 1.07 1.43
C THR A 109 -12.96 0.49 2.40
N ILE A 110 -12.60 -0.53 3.20
CA ILE A 110 -13.49 -1.08 4.22
C ILE A 110 -13.89 0.00 5.22
N ILE A 111 -12.94 0.81 5.70
CA ILE A 111 -13.24 1.93 6.62
C ILE A 111 -14.20 2.92 5.97
N ALA A 112 -13.94 3.35 4.72
CA ALA A 112 -14.81 4.29 4.02
C ALA A 112 -16.24 3.75 3.85
N LEU A 113 -16.40 2.48 3.48
CA LEU A 113 -17.71 1.85 3.35
C LEU A 113 -18.43 1.75 4.69
N LEU A 114 -17.72 1.40 5.77
CA LEU A 114 -18.34 1.31 7.09
C LEU A 114 -18.73 2.69 7.64
N VAL A 115 -17.91 3.73 7.43
CA VAL A 115 -18.25 5.11 7.80
C VAL A 115 -19.50 5.57 7.04
N LEU A 116 -19.56 5.34 5.73
CA LEU A 116 -20.75 5.64 4.91
C LEU A 116 -21.98 4.84 5.36
N TYR A 117 -21.80 3.61 5.80
CA TYR A 117 -22.89 2.75 6.27
C TYR A 117 -23.46 3.19 7.64
N TYR A 118 -22.60 3.62 8.58
CA TYR A 118 -23.05 3.98 9.93
C TYR A 118 -23.51 5.44 10.05
N GLU A 119 -22.87 6.39 9.35
CA GLU A 119 -23.15 7.83 9.50
C GLU A 119 -24.10 8.37 8.41
N PHE A 120 -24.20 7.69 7.28
CA PHE A 120 -24.98 8.15 6.12
C PHE A 120 -26.03 7.11 5.70
N SER A 121 -26.81 7.45 4.67
CA SER A 121 -27.82 6.56 4.10
C SER A 121 -27.24 5.60 3.06
N LEU A 122 -28.04 4.62 2.64
CA LEU A 122 -27.64 3.62 1.64
C LEU A 122 -27.27 4.23 0.27
N LEU A 123 -27.82 5.39 -0.08
CA LEU A 123 -27.57 6.01 -1.39
C LEU A 123 -26.11 6.48 -1.55
N PRO A 124 -25.54 7.33 -0.66
CA PRO A 124 -24.12 7.68 -0.68
C PRO A 124 -23.19 6.47 -0.68
N LEU A 125 -23.51 5.41 0.07
CA LEU A 125 -22.73 4.18 0.11
C LEU A 125 -22.64 3.50 -1.26
N ILE A 126 -23.78 3.31 -1.91
CA ILE A 126 -23.86 2.65 -3.24
C ILE A 126 -23.20 3.53 -4.31
N LEU A 127 -23.44 4.84 -4.28
CA LEU A 127 -22.80 5.79 -5.19
C LEU A 127 -21.29 5.77 -5.04
N PHE A 128 -20.79 5.86 -3.81
CA PHE A 128 -19.36 5.78 -3.55
C PHE A 128 -18.79 4.44 -4.04
N ALA A 129 -19.39 3.31 -3.67
CA ALA A 129 -18.89 1.98 -4.06
C ALA A 129 -18.84 1.79 -5.59
N SER A 130 -19.88 2.22 -6.31
CA SER A 130 -19.97 2.11 -7.76
C SER A 130 -18.96 3.01 -8.48
N ILE A 131 -18.89 4.30 -8.11
CA ILE A 131 -17.93 5.26 -8.68
C ILE A 131 -16.50 4.80 -8.39
N TYR A 132 -16.22 4.45 -7.14
CA TYR A 132 -14.90 4.05 -6.71
C TYR A 132 -14.41 2.77 -7.42
N SER A 133 -15.28 1.76 -7.55
CA SER A 133 -14.95 0.54 -8.30
C SER A 133 -14.67 0.81 -9.78
N SER A 134 -15.43 1.73 -10.39
CA SER A 134 -15.23 2.14 -11.78
C SER A 134 -13.89 2.87 -11.97
N VAL A 135 -13.54 3.77 -11.04
CA VAL A 135 -12.25 4.47 -11.02
C VAL A 135 -11.08 3.49 -10.84
N LEU A 136 -11.20 2.54 -9.91
CA LEU A 136 -10.19 1.49 -9.72
C LEU A 136 -9.97 0.67 -10.99
N PHE A 137 -11.07 0.23 -11.63
CA PHE A 137 -10.99 -0.53 -12.87
C PHE A 137 -10.30 0.27 -13.98
N TYR A 138 -10.63 1.55 -14.13
CA TYR A 138 -9.98 2.42 -15.13
C TYR A 138 -8.48 2.61 -14.87
N LEU A 139 -8.10 2.95 -13.63
CA LEU A 139 -6.72 3.29 -13.29
C LEU A 139 -5.81 2.06 -13.20
N LEU A 140 -6.29 0.94 -12.62
CA LEU A 140 -5.49 -0.27 -12.44
C LEU A 140 -5.57 -1.23 -13.63
N GLY A 141 -6.58 -1.11 -14.49
CA GLY A 141 -6.78 -1.96 -15.66
C GLY A 141 -5.89 -1.65 -16.87
N GLY A 142 -4.97 -0.69 -16.75
CA GLY A 142 -4.11 -0.27 -17.86
C GLY A 142 -4.81 0.58 -18.93
N LEU A 143 -6.01 1.10 -18.64
CA LEU A 143 -6.80 1.94 -19.55
C LEU A 143 -6.41 3.42 -19.46
N ALA A 144 -5.77 3.83 -18.36
CA ALA A 144 -5.36 5.20 -18.13
C ALA A 144 -4.02 5.52 -18.83
N PRO A 145 -3.89 6.68 -19.50
CA PRO A 145 -2.65 7.10 -20.13
C PRO A 145 -1.58 7.43 -19.07
N ILE A 146 -0.31 7.14 -19.41
CA ILE A 146 0.83 7.25 -18.51
C ILE A 146 1.03 8.70 -18.01
N GLU A 147 0.69 9.70 -18.82
CA GLU A 147 0.77 11.11 -18.46
C GLU A 147 -0.15 11.46 -17.29
N VAL A 148 -1.37 10.92 -17.30
CA VAL A 148 -2.34 11.12 -16.21
C VAL A 148 -1.83 10.45 -14.94
N LEU A 149 -1.36 9.21 -15.03
CA LEU A 149 -0.81 8.48 -13.87
C LEU A 149 0.42 9.19 -13.28
N SER A 150 1.28 9.75 -14.13
CA SER A 150 2.46 10.51 -13.70
C SER A 150 2.08 11.81 -13.01
N MET A 151 1.07 12.52 -13.53
CA MET A 151 0.56 13.75 -12.91
C MET A 151 -0.11 13.48 -11.56
N MET A 152 -0.89 12.39 -11.47
CA MET A 152 -1.47 11.92 -10.20
C MET A 152 -0.37 11.58 -9.19
N GLN A 153 0.69 10.88 -9.61
CA GLN A 153 1.82 10.55 -8.74
C GLN A 153 2.58 11.81 -8.28
N ALA A 154 2.78 12.79 -9.16
CA ALA A 154 3.44 14.05 -8.80
C ALA A 154 2.66 14.87 -7.76
N THR A 155 1.32 14.79 -7.80
CA THR A 155 0.43 15.52 -6.89
C THR A 155 0.16 14.74 -5.60
N ASN A 156 0.69 13.52 -5.48
CA ASN A 156 0.35 12.61 -4.40
C ASN A 156 0.81 13.11 -3.02
N VAL A 157 2.02 13.67 -2.92
CA VAL A 157 2.54 14.23 -1.66
C VAL A 157 1.66 15.40 -1.16
N PRO A 158 1.33 16.41 -1.99
CA PRO A 158 0.34 17.42 -1.62
C PRO A 158 -1.00 16.84 -1.14
N ILE A 159 -1.54 15.83 -1.84
CA ILE A 159 -2.82 15.19 -1.48
C ILE A 159 -2.74 14.57 -0.09
N ILE A 160 -1.68 13.83 0.22
CA ILE A 160 -1.50 13.18 1.53
C ILE A 160 -1.38 14.22 2.65
N VAL A 161 -0.68 15.34 2.39
CA VAL A 161 -0.58 16.43 3.36
C VAL A 161 -1.95 17.06 3.63
N ILE A 162 -2.72 17.31 2.56
CA ILE A 162 -4.09 17.84 2.67
C ILE A 162 -4.99 16.86 3.43
N ALA A 163 -4.90 15.55 3.14
CA ALA A 163 -5.68 14.52 3.82
C ALA A 163 -5.50 14.58 5.34
N LYS A 164 -4.27 14.82 5.82
CA LYS A 164 -3.95 14.92 7.26
C LYS A 164 -4.56 16.13 7.95
N PHE A 165 -4.94 17.18 7.23
CA PHE A 165 -5.66 18.32 7.83
C PHE A 165 -7.15 18.02 8.05
N PHE A 166 -7.68 16.97 7.42
CA PHE A 166 -9.05 16.54 7.57
C PHE A 166 -9.25 15.49 8.68
N PHE A 167 -8.16 14.95 9.26
CA PHE A 167 -8.17 14.05 10.42
C PHE A 167 -7.80 14.81 11.69
#